data_AF-A0A8T2M0N6-F1
#
_entry.id   AF-A0A8T2M0N6-F1
#
_cell.length_a   1.000
_cell.length_b   1.000
_cell.length_c   1.000
_cell.angle_alpha   90.00
_cell.angle_beta   90.00
_cell.angle_gamma   90.00
#
_symmetry.space_group_name_H-M   'P 1'
#
loop_
_entity.id
_entity.type
_entity.pdbx_description
1 polymer ?
#
loop_
_entity_poly.entity_id
_entity_poly.type
_entity_poly.pdbx_seq_one_letter_code
_entity_poly.pdbx_strand_id
1 'polypeptide(L)'
;MASSSVQHLIHGEEEKKTQGRKRPRSQQTHVPASPEEPAAKRRKIFTVALTHRMSIRNVFCPRLLCLVGEFLCRRCRLIKGLSPNVPPLWVHKVDMALTVARAQQESFICSGAVVFLYMLCRDTVSAEVASVEELCAVLLTCPYVSCSYIGPEVGYPARHFIREVNRQAFWKRTLNITTRMSQKMLQINISPSVFTQVISDLKNRTDH
;
A
#
# COMPACT_ATOMS: atom_id res chain seq x y z
N MET A 1 -10.21 50.44 -39.49
CA MET A 1 -8.96 49.68 -39.31
C MET A 1 -9.29 48.22 -39.51
N ALA A 2 -8.67 47.61 -40.52
CA ALA A 2 -9.00 46.29 -41.05
C ALA A 2 -8.24 45.16 -40.34
N SER A 3 -8.82 43.98 -40.46
CA SER A 3 -8.39 42.65 -40.04
C SER A 3 -7.37 42.01 -41.01
N SER A 4 -6.80 40.86 -40.59
CA SER A 4 -6.41 39.70 -41.42
C SER A 4 -4.92 39.46 -41.75
N SER A 5 -4.42 38.30 -41.26
CA SER A 5 -3.73 37.21 -41.98
C SER A 5 -2.68 37.45 -43.08
N VAL A 6 -1.55 36.76 -42.89
CA VAL A 6 -0.90 35.79 -43.83
C VAL A 6 0.08 36.29 -44.92
N GLN A 7 1.30 35.73 -44.84
CA GLN A 7 2.31 35.39 -45.88
C GLN A 7 2.92 36.50 -46.77
N HIS A 8 4.26 36.52 -46.88
CA HIS A 8 5.02 36.08 -48.08
C HIS A 8 6.50 36.51 -48.03
N LEU A 9 7.40 35.55 -48.34
CA LEU A 9 8.65 35.78 -49.10
C LEU A 9 8.99 34.43 -49.79
N ILE A 10 8.37 34.11 -50.94
CA ILE A 10 8.83 34.26 -52.35
C ILE A 10 9.76 33.07 -52.76
N HIS A 11 9.27 32.09 -53.55
CA HIS A 11 9.27 31.96 -55.05
C HIS A 11 10.69 31.76 -55.62
N GLY A 12 11.02 30.85 -56.54
CA GLY A 12 10.28 29.88 -57.37
C GLY A 12 11.24 29.38 -58.48
N GLU A 13 10.90 28.26 -59.14
CA GLU A 13 11.36 27.75 -60.47
C GLU A 13 11.15 26.22 -60.49
N GLU A 14 10.75 25.51 -61.54
CA GLU A 14 9.90 25.71 -62.73
C GLU A 14 9.62 24.28 -63.28
N GLU A 15 8.56 24.10 -64.07
CA GLU A 15 8.01 22.81 -64.55
C GLU A 15 8.79 22.16 -65.71
N LYS A 16 8.67 20.82 -65.88
CA LYS A 16 8.38 20.21 -67.22
C LYS A 16 7.93 18.74 -67.18
N LYS A 17 6.83 18.48 -67.92
CA LYS A 17 6.19 17.21 -68.31
C LYS A 17 7.13 16.26 -69.10
N THR A 18 6.97 14.92 -68.99
CA THR A 18 6.41 14.03 -70.05
C THR A 18 6.37 12.52 -69.70
N GLN A 19 5.24 11.89 -70.06
CA GLN A 19 4.95 10.52 -70.53
C GLN A 19 5.81 9.28 -70.16
N GLY A 20 5.17 8.35 -69.44
CA GLY A 20 4.96 6.91 -69.72
C GLY A 20 6.08 5.99 -70.24
N ARG A 21 6.38 4.90 -69.52
CA ARG A 21 6.60 3.53 -70.07
C ARG A 21 6.67 2.45 -68.96
N LYS A 22 6.37 1.22 -69.39
CA LYS A 22 6.12 -0.03 -68.65
C LYS A 22 7.30 -0.55 -67.80
N ARG A 23 6.98 -1.35 -66.76
CA ARG A 23 7.87 -2.23 -65.96
C ARG A 23 8.83 -3.08 -66.85
N PRO A 24 9.97 -3.51 -66.29
CA PRO A 24 10.04 -4.92 -65.92
C PRO A 24 10.64 -5.19 -64.52
N ARG A 25 10.37 -6.42 -64.09
CA ARG A 25 10.67 -7.13 -62.85
C ARG A 25 12.17 -7.42 -62.71
N SER A 26 12.77 -7.07 -61.58
CA SER A 26 14.09 -7.56 -61.16
C SER A 26 14.08 -7.97 -59.68
N GLN A 27 13.98 -9.28 -59.52
CA GLN A 27 14.65 -10.15 -58.54
C GLN A 27 14.79 -9.67 -57.08
N GLN A 28 13.95 -10.30 -56.26
CA GLN A 28 14.18 -10.65 -54.86
C GLN A 28 15.58 -11.25 -54.66
N THR A 29 16.37 -10.65 -53.76
CA THR A 29 17.50 -11.34 -53.11
C THR A 29 17.13 -11.53 -51.64
N HIS A 30 16.94 -12.79 -51.26
CA HIS A 30 16.69 -13.25 -49.91
C HIS A 30 17.89 -12.94 -49.00
N VAL A 31 17.63 -12.27 -47.88
CA VAL A 31 18.51 -12.31 -46.70
C VAL A 31 18.03 -13.49 -45.85
N PRO A 32 18.89 -14.47 -45.49
CA PRO A 32 18.46 -15.57 -44.63
C PRO A 32 18.28 -15.07 -43.19
N ALA A 33 17.09 -15.33 -42.65
CA ALA A 33 16.74 -15.08 -41.25
C ALA A 33 17.53 -16.03 -40.34
N SER A 34 18.10 -15.48 -39.26
CA SER A 34 18.61 -16.26 -38.13
C SER A 34 17.52 -17.15 -37.54
N PRO A 35 17.85 -18.32 -36.96
CA PRO A 35 16.86 -19.20 -36.36
C PRO A 35 16.12 -18.51 -35.21
N GLU A 36 14.79 -18.49 -35.27
CA GLU A 36 13.93 -18.07 -34.17
C GLU A 36 14.16 -18.94 -32.93
N GLU A 37 14.51 -18.29 -31.82
CA GLU A 37 14.51 -18.88 -30.48
C GLU A 37 13.08 -19.29 -30.08
N PRO A 38 12.87 -20.46 -29.45
CA PRO A 38 11.53 -20.93 -29.14
C PRO A 38 10.87 -20.00 -28.11
N ALA A 39 9.64 -19.57 -28.46
CA ALA A 39 8.79 -18.71 -27.65
C ALA A 39 8.84 -19.08 -26.16
N ALA A 40 9.54 -18.25 -25.39
CA ALA A 40 9.58 -18.33 -23.94
C ALA A 40 8.13 -18.29 -23.44
N LYS A 41 7.65 -19.40 -22.87
CA LYS A 41 6.37 -19.49 -22.16
C LYS A 41 6.32 -18.32 -21.17
N ARG A 42 5.51 -17.30 -21.48
CA ARG A 42 5.14 -16.24 -20.54
C ARG A 42 4.67 -16.94 -19.27
N ARG A 43 5.52 -16.97 -18.24
CA ARG A 43 5.12 -17.36 -16.89
C ARG A 43 3.99 -16.38 -16.55
N LYS A 44 2.75 -16.88 -16.54
CA LYS A 44 1.64 -16.16 -15.93
C LYS A 44 2.10 -15.89 -14.50
N ILE A 45 2.38 -14.63 -14.19
CA ILE A 45 2.58 -14.19 -12.83
C ILE A 45 1.23 -14.45 -12.18
N PHE A 46 1.11 -15.57 -11.47
CA PHE A 46 0.02 -15.75 -10.53
C PHE A 46 0.29 -14.71 -9.45
N THR A 47 -0.35 -13.55 -9.57
CA THR A 47 -0.51 -12.66 -8.44
C THR A 47 -1.27 -13.48 -7.42
N VAL A 48 -0.56 -14.03 -6.43
CA VAL A 48 -1.17 -14.70 -5.30
C VAL A 48 -2.13 -13.68 -4.72
N ALA A 49 -3.42 -13.91 -4.91
CA ALA A 49 -4.43 -12.99 -4.46
C ALA A 49 -4.37 -12.99 -2.93
N LEU A 50 -3.82 -11.90 -2.38
CA LEU A 50 -3.49 -11.83 -0.97
C LEU A 50 -4.78 -12.00 -0.16
N THR A 51 -4.73 -12.88 0.85
CA THR A 51 -5.86 -13.25 1.70
C THR A 51 -6.56 -12.03 2.27
N HIS A 52 -5.81 -11.01 2.66
CA HIS A 52 -6.35 -9.72 3.12
C HIS A 52 -7.25 -9.05 2.07
N ARG A 53 -6.82 -9.03 0.80
CA ARG A 53 -7.57 -8.42 -0.31
C ARG A 53 -8.76 -9.28 -0.75
N MET A 54 -8.71 -10.59 -0.53
CA MET A 54 -9.78 -11.52 -0.91
C MET A 54 -10.83 -11.76 0.19
N SER A 55 -10.42 -11.87 1.45
CA SER A 55 -11.27 -12.38 2.53
C SER A 55 -12.18 -11.33 3.12
N ILE A 56 -11.87 -10.04 2.98
CA ILE A 56 -12.78 -8.98 3.35
C ILE A 56 -12.73 -7.94 2.23
N ARG A 57 -13.79 -7.91 1.42
CA ARG A 57 -14.12 -6.80 0.51
C ARG A 57 -13.64 -5.49 1.14
N ASN A 58 -13.00 -4.59 0.39
CA ASN A 58 -12.53 -3.25 0.81
C ASN A 58 -13.65 -2.42 1.48
N VAL A 59 -14.08 -2.82 2.65
CA VAL A 59 -15.21 -2.32 3.41
C VAL A 59 -14.72 -2.17 4.82
N PHE A 60 -14.77 -0.94 5.28
CA PHE A 60 -14.45 -0.60 6.64
C PHE A 60 -15.48 -1.21 7.58
N CYS A 61 -15.01 -1.89 8.63
CA CYS A 61 -15.84 -2.35 9.73
C CYS A 61 -15.42 -1.61 11.00
N PRO A 62 -16.17 -0.56 11.41
CA PRO A 62 -15.85 0.21 12.61
C PRO A 62 -15.73 -0.67 13.86
N ARG A 63 -16.54 -1.73 13.93
CA ARG A 63 -16.56 -2.66 15.05
C ARG A 63 -15.21 -3.36 15.27
N LEU A 64 -14.49 -3.73 14.20
CA LEU A 64 -13.18 -4.36 14.36
C LEU A 64 -12.19 -3.38 15.01
N LEU A 65 -12.23 -2.11 14.63
CA LEU A 65 -11.35 -1.10 15.21
C LEU A 65 -11.72 -0.83 16.68
N CYS A 66 -13.00 -0.85 17.04
CA CYS A 66 -13.44 -0.80 18.44
C CYS A 66 -12.89 -1.98 19.26
N LEU A 67 -12.90 -3.21 18.71
CA LEU A 67 -12.34 -4.38 19.38
C LEU A 67 -10.83 -4.24 19.61
N VAL A 68 -10.10 -3.61 18.69
CA VAL A 68 -8.68 -3.27 18.91
C VAL A 68 -8.53 -2.30 20.08
N GLY A 69 -9.42 -1.31 20.20
CA GLY A 69 -9.48 -0.41 21.35
C GLY A 69 -9.69 -1.14 22.68
N GLU A 70 -10.66 -2.05 22.74
CA GLU A 70 -10.92 -2.89 23.92
C GLU A 70 -9.73 -3.81 24.26
N PHE A 71 -9.09 -4.38 23.25
CA PHE A 71 -7.86 -5.16 23.41
C PHE A 71 -6.75 -4.32 24.07
N LEU A 72 -6.50 -3.11 23.57
CA LEU A 72 -5.44 -2.23 24.10
C LEU A 72 -5.72 -1.81 25.55
N CYS A 73 -6.97 -1.55 25.92
CA CYS A 73 -7.35 -1.31 27.32
C CYS A 73 -7.07 -2.50 28.23
N ARG A 74 -7.38 -3.73 27.77
CA ARG A 74 -7.11 -4.95 28.54
C ARG A 74 -5.61 -5.25 28.65
N ARG A 75 -4.83 -4.92 27.62
CA ARG A 75 -3.38 -5.09 27.57
C ARG A 75 -2.65 -4.08 28.46
N CYS A 76 -2.97 -2.80 28.32
CA CYS A 76 -2.25 -1.69 28.97
C CYS A 76 -2.89 -1.31 30.31
N ARG A 77 -2.96 -2.27 31.25
CA ARG A 77 -3.69 -2.12 32.53
C ARG A 77 -3.11 -1.05 33.45
N LEU A 78 -1.86 -0.64 33.22
CA LEU A 78 -1.17 0.40 33.99
C LEU A 78 -1.69 1.81 33.66
N ILE A 79 -2.31 2.02 32.49
CA ILE A 79 -2.91 3.29 32.10
C ILE A 79 -4.32 3.39 32.68
N LYS A 80 -4.46 4.05 33.83
CA LYS A 80 -5.75 4.24 34.49
C LYS A 80 -6.69 5.10 33.63
N GLY A 81 -7.92 4.63 33.45
CA GLY A 81 -8.97 5.38 32.74
C GLY A 81 -8.83 5.45 31.22
N LEU A 82 -7.97 4.61 30.61
CA LEU A 82 -7.89 4.53 29.15
C LEU A 82 -9.24 4.08 28.55
N SER A 83 -9.88 4.97 27.80
CA SER A 83 -11.12 4.67 27.10
C SER A 83 -10.85 3.86 25.81
N PRO A 84 -11.64 2.81 25.52
CA PRO A 84 -11.45 1.98 24.33
C PRO A 84 -11.66 2.74 23.01
N ASN A 85 -12.28 3.92 23.04
CA ASN A 85 -12.48 4.75 21.85
C ASN A 85 -11.26 5.61 21.50
N VAL A 86 -10.33 5.80 22.45
CA VAL A 86 -9.20 6.73 22.29
C VAL A 86 -8.13 6.18 21.34
N PRO A 87 -7.61 4.94 21.48
CA PRO A 87 -6.61 4.42 20.54
C PRO A 87 -7.10 4.29 19.09
N PRO A 88 -8.31 3.78 18.80
CA PRO A 88 -8.92 3.81 17.47
C PRO A 88 -8.93 5.20 16.82
N LEU A 89 -9.24 6.24 17.62
CA LEU A 89 -9.30 7.62 17.14
C LEU A 89 -7.95 8.11 16.64
N TRP A 90 -6.84 7.73 17.28
CA TRP A 90 -5.50 8.12 16.81
C TRP A 90 -5.20 7.50 15.44
N VAL A 91 -5.50 6.21 15.26
CA VAL A 91 -5.33 5.52 13.98
C VAL A 91 -6.16 6.19 12.88
N HIS A 92 -7.42 6.51 13.18
CA HIS A 92 -8.30 7.19 12.24
C HIS A 92 -7.81 8.61 11.89
N LYS A 93 -7.32 9.38 12.88
CA LYS A 93 -6.74 10.71 12.63
C LYS A 93 -5.54 10.66 11.70
N VAL A 94 -4.67 9.67 11.85
CA VAL A 94 -3.52 9.49 10.95
C VAL A 94 -3.97 9.15 9.53
N ASP A 95 -4.90 8.21 9.38
CA ASP A 95 -5.47 7.84 8.09
C ASP A 95 -6.10 9.06 7.38
N MET A 96 -6.92 9.84 8.09
CA MET A 96 -7.47 11.09 7.55
C MET A 96 -6.38 12.10 7.17
N ALA A 97 -5.33 12.23 7.98
CA ALA A 97 -4.23 13.14 7.67
C ALA A 97 -3.45 12.76 6.40
N LEU A 98 -3.31 11.46 6.12
CA LEU A 98 -2.70 10.98 4.87
C LEU A 98 -3.56 11.33 3.66
N THR A 99 -4.88 11.16 3.77
CA THR A 99 -5.84 11.52 2.71
C THR A 99 -5.79 13.02 2.42
N VAL A 100 -5.85 13.86 3.47
CA VAL A 100 -5.77 15.33 3.34
C VAL A 100 -4.43 15.76 2.72
N ALA A 101 -3.33 15.13 3.12
CA ALA A 101 -2.01 15.39 2.56
C ALA A 101 -1.80 14.82 1.15
N ARG A 102 -2.81 14.16 0.56
CA ARG A 102 -2.74 13.45 -0.73
C ARG A 102 -1.61 12.40 -0.77
N ALA A 103 -1.29 11.85 0.38
CA ALA A 103 -0.33 10.75 0.52
C ALA A 103 -0.96 9.38 0.28
N GLN A 104 -2.29 9.33 0.15
CA GLN A 104 -3.06 8.15 -0.26
C GLN A 104 -4.30 8.57 -1.05
N GLN A 105 -4.74 7.73 -1.98
CA GLN A 105 -5.94 7.98 -2.79
C GLN A 105 -7.22 7.49 -2.09
N GLU A 106 -7.13 6.37 -1.37
CA GLU A 106 -8.22 5.77 -0.60
C GLU A 106 -7.79 5.59 0.86
N SER A 107 -8.77 5.50 1.78
CA SER A 107 -8.51 5.17 3.18
C SER A 107 -7.82 3.81 3.30
N PHE A 108 -6.70 3.76 4.03
CA PHE A 108 -6.00 2.52 4.30
C PHE A 108 -6.78 1.61 5.28
N ILE A 109 -7.55 2.22 6.19
CA ILE A 109 -8.24 1.52 7.25
C ILE A 109 -9.49 0.82 6.71
N CYS A 110 -9.28 -0.37 6.15
CA CYS A 110 -10.33 -1.34 5.82
C CYS A 110 -10.34 -2.51 6.83
N SER A 111 -11.36 -3.37 6.78
CA SER A 111 -11.47 -4.49 7.73
C SER A 111 -10.23 -5.39 7.75
N GLY A 112 -9.68 -5.74 6.58
CA GLY A 112 -8.46 -6.55 6.54
C GLY A 112 -7.28 -5.84 7.19
N ALA A 113 -7.17 -4.51 7.01
CA ALA A 113 -6.04 -3.74 7.53
C ALA A 113 -6.12 -3.68 9.06
N VAL A 114 -7.33 -3.62 9.62
CA VAL A 114 -7.54 -3.71 11.07
C VAL A 114 -7.14 -5.08 11.62
N VAL A 115 -7.42 -6.18 10.91
CA VAL A 115 -6.99 -7.53 11.32
C VAL A 115 -5.46 -7.64 11.32
N PHE A 116 -4.82 -7.13 10.26
CA PHE A 116 -3.36 -7.08 10.16
C PHE A 116 -2.76 -6.21 11.28
N LEU A 117 -3.36 -5.04 11.53
CA LEU A 117 -2.97 -4.13 12.59
C LEU A 117 -3.06 -4.81 13.97
N TYR A 118 -4.17 -5.50 14.26
CA TYR A 118 -4.33 -6.25 15.50
C TYR A 118 -3.22 -7.31 15.69
N MET A 119 -2.90 -8.07 14.64
CA MET A 119 -1.79 -9.04 14.67
C MET A 119 -0.45 -8.37 15.02
N LEU A 120 -0.16 -7.17 14.51
CA LEU A 120 1.04 -6.43 14.93
C LEU A 120 0.95 -5.95 16.38
N CYS A 121 -0.19 -5.34 16.76
CA CYS A 121 -0.38 -4.78 18.08
C CYS A 121 -0.24 -5.82 19.18
N ARG A 122 -0.75 -7.05 19.00
CA ARG A 122 -0.68 -8.09 20.03
C ARG A 122 0.75 -8.53 20.38
N ASP A 123 1.68 -8.43 19.44
CA ASP A 123 3.09 -8.80 19.64
C ASP A 123 4.00 -7.59 19.95
N THR A 124 3.51 -6.38 19.68
CA THR A 124 4.30 -5.13 19.78
C THR A 124 3.96 -4.33 21.04
N VAL A 125 2.67 -4.27 21.42
CA VAL A 125 2.21 -3.49 22.58
C VAL A 125 2.39 -4.32 23.85
N SER A 126 3.40 -3.96 24.65
CA SER A 126 3.69 -4.58 25.95
C SER A 126 2.56 -4.30 26.96
N ALA A 127 2.33 -5.24 27.88
CA ALA A 127 1.45 -5.01 29.03
C ALA A 127 2.03 -4.00 30.04
N GLU A 128 3.34 -3.73 29.95
CA GLU A 128 4.09 -2.82 30.82
C GLU A 128 3.98 -1.34 30.38
N VAL A 129 3.34 -1.06 29.25
CA VAL A 129 3.10 0.32 28.80
C VAL A 129 2.25 1.04 29.85
N ALA A 130 2.80 2.13 30.40
CA ALA A 130 2.25 2.80 31.58
C ALA A 130 1.75 4.24 31.31
N SER A 131 1.91 4.76 30.10
CA SER A 131 1.46 6.10 29.72
C SER A 131 0.70 6.14 28.39
N VAL A 132 -0.18 7.12 28.24
CA VAL A 132 -0.95 7.35 27.01
C VAL A 132 -0.02 7.73 25.86
N GLU A 133 1.01 8.51 26.15
CA GLU A 133 2.02 8.98 25.21
C GLU A 133 2.82 7.82 24.64
N GLU A 134 3.31 6.92 25.50
CA GLU A 134 4.03 5.72 25.11
C GLU A 134 3.13 4.80 24.29
N LEU A 135 1.90 4.55 24.74
CA LEU A 135 0.93 3.75 23.99
C LEU A 135 0.68 4.34 22.59
N CYS A 136 0.51 5.65 22.49
CA CYS A 136 0.28 6.32 21.22
C CYS A 136 1.48 6.15 20.27
N ALA A 137 2.71 6.30 20.78
CA ALA A 137 3.94 6.13 20.00
C ALA A 137 4.12 4.68 19.51
N VAL A 138 3.95 3.69 20.39
CA VAL A 138 4.05 2.27 20.06
C VAL A 138 2.95 1.87 19.08
N LEU A 139 1.69 2.25 19.38
CA LEU A 139 0.55 1.93 18.53
C LEU A 139 0.74 2.51 17.13
N LEU A 140 1.05 3.80 16.97
CA LEU A 140 1.14 4.44 15.65
C LEU A 140 2.34 3.97 14.82
N THR A 141 3.30 3.27 15.42
CA THR A 141 4.33 2.54 14.66
C THR A 141 3.71 1.35 13.89
N CYS A 142 2.66 0.71 14.42
CA CYS A 142 2.03 -0.45 13.78
C CYS A 142 1.27 -0.11 12.48
N PRO A 143 0.44 0.96 12.40
CA PRO A 143 -0.13 1.43 11.14
C PRO A 143 0.92 1.83 10.11
N TYR A 144 2.05 2.44 10.53
CA TYR A 144 3.14 2.77 9.61
C TYR A 144 3.72 1.51 8.95
N VAL A 145 4.08 0.50 9.76
CA VAL A 145 4.55 -0.79 9.23
C VAL A 145 3.48 -1.46 8.36
N SER A 146 2.21 -1.38 8.76
CA SER A 146 1.09 -1.98 8.02
C SER A 146 0.93 -1.34 6.65
N CYS A 147 0.84 -0.01 6.56
CA CYS A 147 0.67 0.68 5.29
C CYS A 147 1.92 0.53 4.41
N SER A 148 3.13 0.55 4.97
CA SER A 148 4.35 0.25 4.22
C SER A 148 4.42 -1.17 3.66
N TYR A 149 3.69 -2.13 4.23
CA TYR A 149 3.73 -3.52 3.80
C TYR A 149 2.57 -3.93 2.87
N ILE A 150 1.32 -3.63 3.27
CA ILE A 150 0.11 -4.02 2.52
C ILE A 150 -0.60 -2.83 1.83
N GLY A 151 -0.16 -1.60 2.08
CA GLY A 151 -0.72 -0.41 1.46
C GLY A 151 -0.48 -0.37 -0.05
N PRO A 152 -1.40 0.22 -0.84
CA PRO A 152 -1.26 0.31 -2.29
C PRO A 152 -0.25 1.37 -2.75
N GLU A 153 0.06 2.34 -1.89
CA GLU A 153 0.93 3.46 -2.24
C GLU A 153 2.41 3.06 -2.15
N VAL A 154 3.25 3.64 -3.01
CA VAL A 154 4.69 3.35 -3.05
C VAL A 154 5.41 3.76 -1.75
N GLY A 155 4.84 4.72 -1.01
CA GLY A 155 5.39 5.13 0.28
C GLY A 155 4.45 6.03 1.05
N TYR A 156 4.64 6.03 2.37
CA TYR A 156 3.85 6.82 3.31
C TYR A 156 4.75 7.77 4.12
N PRO A 157 4.38 9.06 4.26
CA PRO A 157 5.18 10.03 5.00
C PRO A 157 5.17 9.74 6.51
N ALA A 158 6.31 9.28 7.04
CA ALA A 158 6.46 8.89 8.46
C ALA A 158 6.08 9.98 9.47
N ARG A 159 6.17 11.27 9.10
CA ARG A 159 5.83 12.41 9.97
C ARG A 159 4.42 12.35 10.56
N HIS A 160 3.48 11.68 9.90
CA HIS A 160 2.10 11.56 10.39
C HIS A 160 1.97 10.51 11.51
N PHE A 161 2.94 9.60 11.65
CA PHE A 161 2.92 8.49 12.59
C PHE A 161 3.82 8.75 13.82
N ILE A 162 4.84 9.58 13.67
CA ILE A 162 5.79 9.89 14.75
C ILE A 162 5.09 10.74 15.82
N ARG A 163 5.07 10.24 17.06
CA ARG A 163 4.54 10.94 18.25
C ARG A 163 5.60 11.38 19.24
N GLU A 164 6.76 10.76 19.15
CA GLU A 164 7.89 10.96 20.04
C GLU A 164 8.85 12.02 19.51
N VAL A 165 9.48 12.76 20.43
CA VAL A 165 10.51 13.76 20.09
C VAL A 165 11.75 13.07 19.52
N ASN A 166 12.14 11.94 20.12
CA ASN A 166 13.25 11.13 19.64
C ASN A 166 12.85 10.28 18.43
N ARG A 167 13.01 10.83 17.23
CA ARG A 167 12.73 10.14 15.97
C ARG A 167 13.48 8.81 15.81
N GLN A 168 14.65 8.65 16.44
CA GLN A 168 15.43 7.42 16.36
C GLN A 168 14.71 6.24 17.02
N ALA A 169 13.98 6.49 18.10
CA ALA A 169 13.25 5.44 18.80
C ALA A 169 12.05 4.94 17.98
N PHE A 170 11.38 5.80 17.20
CA PHE A 170 10.41 5.37 16.18
C PHE A 170 11.04 4.41 15.16
N TRP A 171 12.18 4.78 14.57
CA TRP A 171 12.84 3.94 13.55
C TRP A 171 13.35 2.62 14.12
N LYS A 172 13.92 2.63 15.33
CA LYS A 172 14.34 1.42 16.05
C LYS A 172 13.15 0.49 16.28
N ARG A 173 11.99 1.03 16.66
CA ARG A 173 10.76 0.25 16.85
C ARG A 173 10.25 -0.30 15.52
N THR A 174 10.19 0.50 14.46
CA THR A 174 9.82 0.06 13.11
C THR A 174 10.69 -1.12 12.64
N LEU A 175 12.02 -1.00 12.77
CA LEU A 175 12.93 -2.07 12.38
C LEU A 175 12.70 -3.33 13.23
N ASN A 176 12.55 -3.17 14.55
CA ASN A 176 12.28 -4.30 15.44
C ASN A 176 11.00 -5.06 15.08
N ILE A 177 9.90 -4.33 14.83
CA ILE A 177 8.63 -4.90 14.40
C ILE A 177 8.83 -5.67 13.10
N THR A 178 9.40 -5.03 12.07
CA THR A 178 9.61 -5.67 10.76
C THR A 178 10.46 -6.93 10.87
N THR A 179 11.57 -6.91 11.62
CA THR A 179 12.44 -8.08 11.80
C THR A 179 11.67 -9.23 12.47
N ARG A 180 10.98 -8.96 13.59
CA ARG A 180 10.31 -10.00 14.39
C ARG A 180 9.01 -10.51 13.75
N MET A 181 8.28 -9.64 13.04
CA MET A 181 6.95 -9.93 12.53
C MET A 181 6.92 -10.33 11.06
N SER A 182 8.01 -10.17 10.31
CA SER A 182 8.08 -10.45 8.86
C SER A 182 7.44 -11.79 8.45
N GLN A 183 7.74 -12.88 9.18
CA GLN A 183 7.15 -14.18 8.90
C GLN A 183 5.64 -14.19 9.12
N LYS A 184 5.14 -13.66 10.25
CA LYS A 184 3.69 -13.56 10.54
C LYS A 184 2.97 -12.66 9.53
N MET A 185 3.60 -11.55 9.14
CA MET A 185 3.10 -10.61 8.13
C MET A 185 2.96 -11.27 6.75
N LEU A 186 3.89 -12.16 6.37
CA LEU A 186 3.75 -12.95 5.15
C LEU A 186 2.67 -14.02 5.31
N GLN A 187 2.68 -14.78 6.41
CA GLN A 187 1.75 -15.89 6.65
C GLN A 187 0.29 -15.46 6.62
N ILE A 188 -0.06 -14.34 7.28
CA ILE A 188 -1.43 -13.82 7.27
C ILE A 188 -1.91 -13.41 5.87
N ASN A 189 -1.00 -13.14 4.93
CA ASN A 189 -1.34 -12.81 3.55
C ASN A 189 -1.51 -14.04 2.66
N ILE A 190 -0.79 -15.13 2.92
CA ILE A 190 -0.83 -16.33 2.07
C ILE A 190 -1.75 -17.43 2.62
N SER A 191 -2.18 -17.35 3.88
CA SER A 191 -2.99 -18.38 4.54
C SER A 191 -4.35 -17.85 5.02
N PRO A 192 -5.46 -18.25 4.36
CA PRO A 192 -6.82 -17.95 4.80
C PRO A 192 -7.13 -18.40 6.24
N SER A 193 -6.66 -19.58 6.64
CA SER A 193 -6.89 -20.09 7.99
C SER A 193 -6.21 -19.23 9.06
N VAL A 194 -4.98 -18.75 8.80
CA VAL A 194 -4.28 -17.83 9.71
C VAL A 194 -5.05 -16.52 9.83
N PHE A 195 -5.53 -15.96 8.72
CA PHE A 195 -6.31 -14.72 8.74
C PHE A 195 -7.63 -14.89 9.51
N THR A 196 -8.37 -15.98 9.26
CA THR A 196 -9.60 -16.30 10.00
C THR A 196 -9.32 -16.50 11.49
N GLN A 197 -8.21 -17.15 11.85
CA GLN A 197 -7.82 -17.33 13.25
C GLN A 197 -7.58 -15.98 13.92
N VAL A 198 -6.83 -15.06 13.29
CA VAL A 198 -6.58 -13.72 13.85
C VAL A 198 -7.87 -12.92 14.03
N ILE A 199 -8.84 -13.05 13.11
CA ILE A 199 -10.17 -12.44 13.29
C ILE A 199 -10.90 -13.06 14.46
N SER A 200 -10.87 -14.38 14.57
CA SER A 200 -11.49 -15.13 15.66
C SER A 200 -10.90 -14.68 17.00
N ASP A 201 -9.57 -14.57 17.08
CA ASP A 201 -8.86 -14.11 18.27
C ASP A 201 -9.33 -12.70 18.69
N LEU A 202 -9.39 -11.78 17.73
CA LEU A 202 -9.85 -10.41 17.98
C LEU A 202 -11.30 -10.37 18.49
N LYS A 203 -12.19 -11.20 17.92
CA LYS A 203 -13.61 -11.25 18.31
C LYS A 203 -13.81 -11.93 19.66
N ASN A 204 -13.10 -13.03 19.91
CA ASN A 204 -13.21 -13.83 21.12
C ASN A 204 -12.37 -13.28 22.27
N ARG A 205 -11.61 -12.20 22.04
CA ARG A 205 -10.79 -11.53 23.04
C ARG A 205 -9.70 -12.43 23.62
N THR A 206 -9.29 -13.47 22.90
CA THR A 206 -8.20 -14.39 23.29
C THR A 206 -6.86 -13.71 23.07
N ASP A 207 -6.11 -13.55 24.17
CA ASP A 207 -4.73 -13.09 24.16
C ASP A 207 -3.84 -14.32 24.40
N HIS A 208 -3.00 -14.69 23.44
CA HIS A 208 -1.98 -15.74 23.57
C HIS A 208 -0.59 -15.12 23.73
#